data_AF-A0A8T6QIZ6-F1
#
_entry.id   AF-A0A8T6QIZ6-F1
#
_cell.length_a   1.000
_cell.length_b   1.000
_cell.length_c   1.000
_cell.angle_alpha   90.00
_cell.angle_beta   90.00
_cell.angle_gamma   90.00
#
_symmetry.space_group_name_H-M   'P 1'
#
loop_
_entity.id
_entity.type
_entity.pdbx_description
1 polymer ?
#
loop_
_entity_poly.entity_id
_entity_poly.type
_entity_poly.pdbx_seq_one_letter_code
_entity_poly.pdbx_strand_id
1 'polypeptide(L)'
;MQISPVTLRVAKAFISRHHRHNKPPVGHKFSIGLINDAGELIGVATAGRPVARHLDDGLTLEVNRTCTTGERNANSALYGAVWRAAKAMGYQRCITYTQADESGA
;
A
#
# COMPACT_ATOMS: atom_id res chain seq x y z
N MET A 1 13.06 -9.36 6.02
CA MET A 1 11.94 -8.45 5.66
C MET A 1 11.12 -8.11 6.89
N GLN A 2 11.02 -6.82 7.24
CA GLN A 2 10.32 -6.34 8.43
C GLN A 2 9.29 -5.25 8.06
N ILE A 3 8.08 -5.35 8.64
CA ILE A 3 7.05 -4.32 8.50
C ILE A 3 7.39 -3.13 9.40
N SER A 4 7.29 -1.91 8.85
CA SER A 4 7.61 -0.68 9.56
C SER A 4 6.56 0.42 9.29
N PRO A 5 6.17 1.24 10.28
CA PRO A 5 5.35 2.41 10.02
C PRO A 5 6.13 3.44 9.18
N VAL A 6 5.49 4.03 8.18
CA VAL A 6 6.07 5.14 7.41
C VAL A 6 5.05 6.27 7.31
N THR A 7 5.53 7.50 7.16
CA THR A 7 4.67 8.64 6.88
C THR A 7 4.24 8.67 5.42
N LEU A 8 3.15 9.39 5.11
CA LEU A 8 2.75 9.66 3.72
C LEU A 8 3.88 10.29 2.92
N ARG A 9 4.67 11.19 3.53
CA ARG A 9 5.77 11.88 2.84
C ARG A 9 6.82 10.87 2.37
N VAL A 10 7.21 9.93 3.24
CA VAL A 10 8.16 8.86 2.90
C VAL A 10 7.59 7.95 1.82
N ALA A 11 6.33 7.51 1.97
CA ALA A 11 5.67 6.68 0.97
C ALA A 11 5.60 7.37 -0.40
N LYS A 12 5.22 8.65 -0.44
CA LYS A 12 5.18 9.46 -1.67
C LYS A 12 6.55 9.55 -2.33
N ALA A 13 7.60 9.84 -1.56
CA ALA A 13 8.97 9.94 -2.09
C ALA A 13 9.43 8.61 -2.70
N PHE A 14 9.15 7.49 -2.03
CA PHE A 14 9.46 6.16 -2.55
C PHE A 14 8.69 5.86 -3.85
N ILE A 15 7.37 6.08 -3.85
CA ILE A 15 6.51 5.87 -5.04
C ILE A 15 6.99 6.73 -6.21
N SER A 16 7.30 8.01 -5.99
CA SER A 16 7.80 8.89 -7.06
C SER A 16 9.12 8.42 -7.67
N ARG A 17 9.98 7.76 -6.89
CA ARG A 17 11.26 7.25 -7.37
C ARG A 17 11.14 5.93 -8.11
N HIS A 18 10.21 5.06 -7.71
CA HIS A 18 10.16 3.67 -8.15
C HIS A 18 8.94 3.31 -9.01
N HIS A 19 7.84 4.06 -8.94
CA HIS A 19 6.61 3.78 -9.67
C HIS A 19 6.57 4.58 -10.99
N ARG A 20 6.66 3.86 -12.12
CA ARG A 20 6.81 4.47 -13.45
C ARG A 20 5.56 5.14 -14.01
N HIS A 21 4.38 4.71 -13.56
CA HIS A 21 3.10 5.07 -14.19
C HIS A 21 2.15 5.87 -13.30
N ASN A 22 2.13 5.61 -11.98
CA ASN A 22 1.13 6.19 -11.09
C ASN A 22 1.68 7.29 -10.21
N LYS A 23 1.02 8.45 -10.24
CA LYS A 23 1.29 9.55 -9.30
C LYS A 23 0.99 9.10 -7.86
N PRO A 24 1.74 9.60 -6.87
CA PRO A 24 1.46 9.34 -5.47
C PRO A 24 0.06 9.83 -5.06
N PRO A 25 -0.59 9.18 -4.09
CA PRO A 25 -1.95 9.52 -3.68
C PRO A 25 -1.97 10.88 -2.97
N VAL A 26 -3.01 11.68 -3.16
CA VAL A 26 -3.10 13.03 -2.54
C VAL A 26 -3.12 12.92 -1.01
N GLY A 27 -3.95 12.03 -0.49
CA GLY A 27 -4.07 11.70 0.93
C GLY A 27 -4.22 10.19 1.14
N HIS A 28 -4.30 9.78 2.40
CA HIS A 28 -4.47 8.38 2.82
C HIS A 28 -4.93 8.34 4.29
N LYS A 29 -5.30 7.16 4.78
CA LYS A 29 -5.54 6.91 6.21
C LYS A 29 -4.23 6.53 6.91
N PHE A 30 -3.47 5.61 6.35
CA PHE A 30 -2.17 5.19 6.87
C PHE A 30 -1.27 4.60 5.78
N SER A 31 0.03 4.54 6.05
CA SER A 31 1.04 3.94 5.18
C SER A 31 1.95 2.99 5.95
N ILE A 32 2.38 1.94 5.25
CA ILE A 32 3.25 0.88 5.77
C ILE A 32 4.47 0.76 4.84
N GLY A 33 5.65 0.60 5.43
CA GLY A 33 6.89 0.28 4.74
C GLY A 33 7.33 -1.16 4.98
N LEU A 34 8.19 -1.64 4.09
CA LEU A 34 8.86 -2.92 4.17
C LEU A 34 10.37 -2.69 4.13
N ILE A 35 11.07 -3.14 5.17
CA ILE A 35 12.51 -3.00 5.34
C ILE A 35 13.17 -4.35 5.06
N ASN A 36 14.27 -4.38 4.30
CA ASN A 36 15.06 -5.59 4.09
C ASN A 36 16.03 -5.84 5.26
N ASP A 37 16.78 -6.94 5.23
CA ASP A 37 17.66 -7.31 6.34
C ASP A 37 18.89 -6.40 6.46
N ALA A 38 19.20 -5.63 5.40
CA ALA A 38 20.22 -4.58 5.41
C ALA A 38 19.71 -3.24 5.98
N GLY A 39 18.44 -3.15 6.38
CA GLY A 39 17.84 -1.93 6.92
C GLY A 39 17.31 -0.96 5.86
N GLU A 40 17.26 -1.36 4.59
CA GLU A 40 16.82 -0.51 3.49
C GLU A 40 15.31 -0.61 3.28
N LEU A 41 14.68 0.52 2.99
CA LEU A 41 13.27 0.55 2.58
C LEU A 41 13.14 -0.01 1.16
N ILE A 42 12.50 -1.16 1.03
CA ILE A 42 12.32 -1.89 -0.24
C ILE A 42 10.88 -1.88 -0.75
N GLY A 43 9.94 -1.35 0.03
CA GLY A 43 8.58 -1.20 -0.44
C GLY A 43 7.70 -0.39 0.48
N VAL A 44 6.61 0.13 -0.09
CA VAL A 44 5.59 0.90 0.62
C VAL A 44 4.20 0.53 0.13
N ALA A 45 3.22 0.63 1.03
CA ALA A 45 1.80 0.58 0.71
C ALA A 45 1.08 1.75 1.38
N THR A 46 0.12 2.33 0.68
CA THR A 46 -0.78 3.36 1.22
C THR A 46 -2.20 2.85 1.19
N ALA A 47 -2.92 3.00 2.30
CA ALA A 47 -4.32 2.63 2.41
C ALA A 47 -5.19 3.84 2.72
N GLY A 48 -6.36 3.91 2.10
CA GLY A 48 -7.24 5.08 2.14
C GLY A 48 -8.69 4.73 1.84
N ARG A 49 -9.50 5.78 1.62
CA ARG A 49 -10.88 5.60 1.19
C ARG A 49 -10.91 5.00 -0.22
N PRO A 50 -11.90 4.15 -0.52
CA PRO A 50 -12.15 3.71 -1.88
C PRO A 50 -12.32 4.89 -2.84
N VAL A 51 -11.67 4.82 -4.00
CA VAL A 51 -11.85 5.81 -5.08
C VAL A 51 -13.25 5.70 -5.68
N ALA A 52 -13.73 4.47 -5.81
CA ALA A 52 -15.07 4.19 -6.31
C ALA A 52 -16.12 4.48 -5.22
N ARG A 53 -16.93 5.53 -5.42
CA ARG A 53 -17.93 6.01 -4.44
C ARG A 53 -18.88 4.94 -3.92
N HIS A 54 -19.22 3.95 -4.74
CA HIS A 54 -20.13 2.87 -4.35
C HIS A 54 -19.52 1.88 -3.33
N LEU A 55 -18.19 1.88 -3.18
CA LEU A 55 -17.48 1.07 -2.18
C LEU A 55 -17.12 1.88 -0.94
N ASP A 56 -17.26 3.21 -0.96
CA ASP A 56 -16.93 4.07 0.18
C ASP A 56 -18.07 4.12 1.21
N ASP A 57 -18.36 2.96 1.79
CA ASP A 57 -19.41 2.69 2.79
C ASP A 57 -18.96 2.95 4.24
N GLY A 58 -17.74 3.47 4.43
CA GLY A 58 -17.12 3.69 5.74
C GLY A 58 -16.47 2.45 6.37
N LEU A 59 -16.74 1.25 5.86
CA LEU A 59 -16.25 -0.04 6.37
C LEU A 59 -15.34 -0.78 5.37
N THR A 60 -15.22 -0.25 4.15
CA THR A 60 -14.29 -0.70 3.13
C THR A 60 -13.05 0.20 3.07
N LEU A 61 -11.89 -0.42 3.07
CA LEU A 61 -10.59 0.21 2.87
C LEU A 61 -10.06 -0.12 1.46
N GLU A 62 -9.35 0.81 0.83
CA GLU A 62 -8.63 0.54 -0.42
C GLU A 62 -7.13 0.66 -0.19
N VAL A 63 -6.35 -0.31 -0.71
CA VAL A 63 -4.91 -0.15 -0.89
C VAL A 63 -4.70 0.66 -2.18
N ASN A 64 -4.57 1.98 -2.03
CA ASN A 64 -4.55 2.87 -3.19
C ASN A 64 -3.25 2.76 -4.01
N ARG A 65 -2.14 2.42 -3.35
CA ARG A 65 -0.83 2.19 -4.00
C ARG A 65 -0.03 1.16 -3.23
N THR A 66 0.65 0.28 -3.97
CA THR A 66 1.78 -0.49 -3.50
C THR A 66 2.95 -0.26 -4.46
N CYS A 67 4.17 -0.20 -3.93
CA CYS A 67 5.37 -0.03 -4.73
C CYS A 67 6.51 -0.75 -4.03
N THR A 68 7.29 -1.54 -4.76
CA THR A 68 8.43 -2.30 -4.23
C THR A 68 9.61 -2.23 -5.19
N THR A 69 10.80 -2.57 -4.72
CA THR A 69 12.01 -2.72 -5.56
C THR A 69 12.11 -4.08 -6.24
N GLY A 70 11.11 -4.96 -6.11
CA GLY A 70 10.98 -6.22 -6.85
C GLY A 70 11.36 -7.47 -6.04
N GLU A 71 11.57 -7.35 -4.74
CA GLU A 71 11.92 -8.47 -3.88
C GLU A 71 10.77 -9.48 -3.78
N ARG A 72 11.13 -10.76 -3.78
CA ARG A 72 10.18 -11.86 -3.68
C ARG A 72 9.29 -11.70 -2.44
N ASN A 73 7.98 -11.78 -2.64
CA ASN A 73 6.93 -11.65 -1.61
C ASN A 73 6.79 -10.25 -0.98
N ALA A 74 7.45 -9.21 -1.49
CA ALA A 74 7.35 -7.87 -0.92
C ALA A 74 5.92 -7.30 -0.99
N ASN A 75 5.26 -7.43 -2.15
CA ASN A 75 3.86 -7.01 -2.32
C ASN A 75 2.92 -7.77 -1.37
N SER A 76 3.02 -9.11 -1.31
CA SER A 76 2.19 -9.93 -0.43
C SER A 76 2.38 -9.60 1.05
N ALA A 77 3.62 -9.30 1.48
CA ALA A 77 3.91 -8.88 2.84
C ALA A 77 3.22 -7.55 3.19
N LEU A 78 3.27 -6.58 2.27
CA LEU A 78 2.61 -5.28 2.42
C LEU A 78 1.08 -5.41 2.44
N TYR A 79 0.48 -6.16 1.50
CA TYR A 79 -0.96 -6.40 1.48
C TYR A 79 -1.45 -7.08 2.77
N GLY A 80 -0.73 -8.11 3.23
CA GLY A 80 -1.05 -8.79 4.48
C GLY A 80 -0.96 -7.86 5.69
N ALA A 81 0.03 -6.96 5.73
CA ALA A 81 0.17 -5.98 6.81
C ALA A 81 -0.96 -4.95 6.81
N VAL A 82 -1.32 -4.42 5.63
CA VAL A 82 -2.44 -3.49 5.50
C VAL A 82 -3.74 -4.15 5.97
N TRP A 83 -4.01 -5.39 5.56
CA TRP A 83 -5.23 -6.08 5.99
C TRP A 83 -5.28 -6.33 7.50
N ARG A 84 -4.17 -6.74 8.12
CA ARG A 84 -4.12 -6.94 9.57
C ARG A 84 -4.40 -5.63 10.32
N ALA A 85 -3.80 -4.52 9.89
CA ALA A 85 -4.06 -3.19 10.47
C ALA A 85 -5.52 -2.75 10.27
N ALA A 86 -6.05 -2.92 9.06
CA ALA A 86 -7.42 -2.59 8.73
C ALA A 86 -8.43 -3.36 9.60
N LYS A 87 -8.24 -4.67 9.73
CA LYS A 87 -9.09 -5.54 10.54
C LYS A 87 -9.05 -5.15 12.02
N ALA A 88 -7.88 -4.79 12.55
CA ALA A 88 -7.73 -4.31 13.92
C ALA A 88 -8.49 -2.98 14.18
N MET A 89 -8.70 -2.18 13.14
CA MET A 89 -9.49 -0.94 13.20
C MET A 89 -10.99 -1.15 12.96
N GLY A 90 -11.44 -2.38 12.65
CA GLY A 90 -12.84 -2.69 12.39
C GLY A 90 -13.29 -2.60 10.93
N TYR A 91 -12.36 -2.43 9.97
CA TYR A 91 -12.70 -2.54 8.54
C TYR A 91 -13.16 -3.96 8.20
N GLN A 92 -14.22 -4.07 7.40
CA GLN A 92 -14.83 -5.35 7.02
C GLN A 92 -14.33 -5.84 5.67
N ARG A 93 -13.85 -4.93 4.82
CA ARG A 93 -13.37 -5.23 3.47
C ARG A 93 -12.12 -4.41 3.17
N CYS A 94 -11.16 -5.03 2.49
CA CYS A 94 -10.03 -4.33 1.89
C CYS A 94 -9.97 -4.68 0.41
N ILE A 95 -9.93 -3.67 -0.45
CA ILE A 95 -9.86 -3.81 -1.90
C ILE A 95 -8.55 -3.24 -2.43
N THR A 96 -8.16 -3.66 -3.62
CA THR A 96 -7.08 -3.06 -4.40
C THR A 96 -7.49 -3.16 -5.87
N TYR A 97 -7.00 -2.23 -6.69
CA TYR A 97 -7.17 -2.29 -8.14
C TYR A 97 -5.82 -2.58 -8.76
N THR A 98 -5.73 -3.68 -9.50
CA THR A 98 -4.62 -3.91 -10.42
C THR A 98 -5.01 -3.24 -11.74
N GLN A 99 -4.13 -2.41 -12.30
CA GLN A 99 -4.33 -1.91 -13.66
C GLN A 99 -4.35 -3.12 -14.62
N ALA A 100 -5.25 -3.14 -15.60
CA ALA A 100 -5.50 -4.31 -16.46
C ALA A 100 -4.25 -4.80 -17.23
N ASP A 101 -3.28 -3.90 -17.37
CA ASP A 101 -2.03 -4.01 -18.11
C ASP A 101 -0.81 -4.26 -17.19
N GLU A 102 -1.01 -4.33 -15.86
CA GLU A 102 0.02 -4.73 -14.90
C GLU A 102 -0.11 -6.22 -14.55
N SER A 103 0.98 -6.97 -14.74
CA SER A 103 1.17 -8.27 -14.10
C SER A 103 1.04 -8.06 -12.59
N GLY A 104 0.00 -8.63 -11.97
CA GLY A 104 -0.28 -8.52 -10.53
C GLY A 104 0.76 -9.21 -9.62
N ALA A 105 2.04 -9.19 -9.98
CA ALA A 105 3.17 -9.82 -9.32
C ALA A 105 4.28 -8.79 -9.08
#